data_AF-A0A5K1DCJ8-F1
#
_entry.id   AF-A0A5K1DCJ8-F1
#
_cell.length_a   1.000
_cell.length_b   1.000
_cell.length_c   1.000
_cell.angle_alpha   90.00
_cell.angle_beta   90.00
_cell.angle_gamma   90.00
#
_symmetry.space_group_name_H-M   'P 1'
#
loop_
_entity.id
_entity.type
_entity.pdbx_description
1 polymer ?
#
loop_
_entity_poly.entity_id
_entity_poly.type
_entity_poly.pdbx_seq_one_letter_code
_entity_poly.pdbx_strand_id
1 'polypeptide(L)'
;AGASGEVENEALHLPGLLPKVPGRFYYFFGKPIETSTGLTDKEEAHSLYLHIKSDVERMFEYLIKKRDEDPYRSIVQRSIFQATWGSDREIPTFEL
;
A
#
# COMPACT_ATOMS: atom_id res chain seq x y z
N ALA A 1 15.01 -8.01 -26.24
CA ALA A 1 14.23 -6.85 -25.78
C ALA A 1 13.91 -7.08 -24.31
N GLY A 2 14.31 -6.13 -23.45
CA GLY A 2 14.49 -6.36 -22.02
C GLY A 2 13.20 -6.41 -21.20
N ALA A 3 13.15 -7.36 -20.26
CA ALA A 3 12.43 -7.22 -19.02
C ALA A 3 13.45 -6.78 -17.96
N SER A 4 13.75 -5.49 -17.93
CA SER A 4 14.46 -4.86 -16.81
C SER A 4 13.45 -4.59 -15.71
N GLY A 5 13.10 -5.63 -14.97
CA GLY A 5 12.49 -5.51 -13.65
C GLY A 5 13.49 -6.06 -12.65
N GLU A 6 13.97 -5.22 -11.74
CA GLU A 6 14.79 -5.58 -10.59
C GLU A 6 14.15 -6.74 -9.81
N VAL A 7 14.48 -7.97 -10.18
CA VAL A 7 14.52 -9.08 -9.24
C VAL A 7 15.87 -8.94 -8.55
N GLU A 8 15.90 -8.01 -7.60
CA GLU A 8 17.09 -7.61 -6.84
C GLU A 8 17.73 -8.86 -6.21
N ASN A 9 19.05 -8.98 -6.40
CA ASN A 9 19.89 -10.10 -5.99
C ASN A 9 19.70 -10.43 -4.50
N GLU A 10 18.89 -11.43 -4.17
CA GLU A 10 18.93 -12.02 -2.82
C GLU A 10 20.20 -12.87 -2.70
N ALA A 11 21.24 -12.28 -2.10
CA ALA A 11 22.46 -12.99 -1.74
C ALA A 11 22.15 -14.01 -0.64
N LEU A 12 21.89 -15.24 -1.08
CA LEU A 12 21.46 -16.36 -0.24
C LEU A 12 22.69 -17.00 0.39
N HIS A 13 23.15 -16.46 1.53
CA HIS A 13 24.31 -17.02 2.22
C HIS A 13 24.12 -17.13 3.74
N LEU A 14 24.49 -18.32 4.24
CA LEU A 14 24.63 -18.79 5.65
C LEU A 14 23.46 -19.61 6.22
N PRO A 15 23.74 -20.62 7.08
CA PRO A 15 22.83 -21.73 7.37
C PRO A 15 21.70 -21.29 8.31
N GLY A 16 20.69 -20.66 7.73
CA GLY A 16 19.50 -20.17 8.41
C GLY A 16 18.78 -19.20 7.51
N LEU A 17 17.66 -19.64 6.91
CA LEU A 17 16.75 -18.73 6.24
C LEU A 17 16.27 -17.71 7.28
N LEU A 18 16.61 -16.43 7.11
CA LEU A 18 15.94 -15.35 7.82
C LEU A 18 14.65 -15.05 7.03
N PRO A 19 13.47 -15.53 7.45
CA PRO A 19 12.25 -15.28 6.68
C PRO A 19 11.97 -13.78 6.67
N LYS A 20 11.66 -13.23 5.49
CA LYS A 20 11.13 -11.86 5.39
C LYS A 20 9.83 -11.80 6.19
N VAL A 21 9.83 -11.04 7.29
CA VAL A 21 8.64 -10.86 8.12
C VAL A 21 7.68 -9.94 7.39
N PRO A 22 6.44 -10.39 7.10
CA PRO A 22 5.48 -9.56 6.37
C PRO A 22 5.07 -8.34 7.19
N GLY A 23 5.11 -7.17 6.55
CA GLY A 23 4.59 -5.92 7.12
C GLY A 23 3.05 -5.89 7.17
N ARG A 24 2.50 -4.82 7.73
CA ARG A 24 1.07 -4.50 7.61
C ARG A 24 0.76 -4.03 6.18
N PHE A 25 -0.41 -4.39 5.66
CA PHE A 25 -0.93 -3.82 4.41
C PHE A 25 -1.68 -2.51 4.68
N TYR A 26 -1.48 -1.54 3.79
CA TYR A 26 -2.10 -0.21 3.86
C TYR A 26 -2.95 -0.01 2.62
N TYR A 27 -4.23 0.32 2.81
CA TYR A 27 -5.19 0.51 1.73
C TYR A 27 -5.81 1.90 1.83
N PHE A 28 -5.96 2.59 0.70
CA PHE A 28 -6.71 3.83 0.57
C PHE A 28 -7.79 3.62 -0.49
N PHE A 29 -9.06 3.70 -0.10
CA PHE A 29 -10.17 3.61 -1.04
C PHE A 29 -10.65 5.00 -1.43
N GLY A 30 -10.41 5.34 -2.70
CA GLY A 30 -10.83 6.60 -3.30
C GLY A 30 -12.32 6.67 -3.62
N LYS A 31 -12.74 7.83 -4.11
CA LYS A 31 -14.07 8.00 -4.69
C LYS A 31 -14.17 7.18 -5.99
N PRO A 32 -15.37 6.69 -6.35
CA PRO A 32 -15.60 6.06 -7.65
C PRO A 32 -15.19 7.00 -8.79
N ILE A 33 -14.59 6.43 -9.83
CA ILE A 33 -14.23 7.17 -11.04
C ILE A 33 -15.44 7.11 -11.96
N GLU A 34 -16.13 8.24 -12.11
CA GLU A 34 -17.23 8.37 -13.05
C GLU A 34 -16.67 8.44 -14.47
N THR A 35 -17.03 7.46 -15.30
CA THR A 35 -16.76 7.49 -16.74
C THR A 35 -18.10 7.55 -17.45
N SER A 36 -18.30 8.55 -18.31
CA SER A 36 -19.44 8.57 -19.22
C SER A 36 -19.36 7.34 -20.14
N THR A 37 -20.49 6.84 -20.60
CA THR A 37 -20.53 5.66 -21.47
C THR A 37 -19.81 5.97 -22.79
N GLY A 38 -18.56 5.53 -22.88
CA GLY A 38 -17.70 5.75 -24.04
C GLY A 38 -16.97 7.09 -23.94
N LEU A 39 -15.84 7.11 -23.23
CA LEU A 39 -14.78 8.11 -23.41
C LEU A 39 -14.27 8.04 -24.87
N THR A 40 -15.05 8.54 -25.82
CA THR A 40 -14.76 8.52 -27.26
C THR A 40 -13.83 9.64 -27.67
N ASP A 41 -13.78 10.72 -26.88
CA ASP A 41 -12.86 11.83 -27.06
C ASP A 41 -11.53 11.54 -26.36
N LYS A 42 -10.45 11.64 -27.12
CA LYS A 42 -9.11 11.26 -26.65
C LYS A 42 -8.57 12.29 -25.65
N GLU A 43 -8.86 13.56 -25.88
CA GLU A 43 -8.43 14.68 -25.06
C GLU A 43 -9.15 14.66 -23.70
N GLU A 44 -10.44 14.37 -23.67
CA GLU A 44 -11.23 14.15 -22.45
C GLU A 44 -10.69 12.95 -21.66
N ALA A 45 -10.46 11.81 -22.32
CA ALA A 45 -9.89 10.63 -21.69
C ALA A 45 -8.49 10.89 -21.10
N HIS A 46 -7.67 11.66 -21.83
CA HIS A 46 -6.35 12.04 -21.36
C HIS A 46 -6.41 12.96 -20.14
N SER A 47 -7.30 13.96 -20.16
CA SER A 47 -7.52 14.87 -19.03
C SER A 47 -7.97 14.11 -17.78
N LEU A 48 -8.96 13.22 -17.93
CA LEU A 48 -9.45 12.37 -16.84
C LEU A 48 -8.35 11.45 -16.29
N TYR A 49 -7.54 10.85 -17.17
CA TYR A 49 -6.39 10.04 -16.77
C TYR A 49 -5.39 10.83 -15.93
N LEU A 50 -5.02 12.05 -16.35
CA LEU A 50 -4.07 12.88 -15.60
C LEU A 50 -4.62 13.26 -14.22
N HIS A 51 -5.93 13.55 -14.14
CA HIS A 51 -6.60 13.82 -12.87
C HIS A 51 -6.53 12.60 -11.94
N ILE A 52 -6.95 11.42 -12.40
CA ILE A 52 -6.91 10.17 -11.61
C ILE A 52 -5.48 9.84 -11.19
N LYS A 53 -4.50 10.01 -12.10
CA LYS A 53 -3.09 9.78 -11.79
C LYS A 53 -2.63 10.66 -10.62
N SER A 54 -2.93 11.94 -10.66
CA SER A 54 -2.58 12.85 -9.56
C SER A 54 -3.27 12.45 -8.25
N ASP A 55 -4.52 12.00 -8.31
CA ASP A 55 -5.25 11.53 -7.13
C ASP A 55 -4.59 10.30 -6.52
N VAL A 56 -4.21 9.33 -7.35
CA VAL A 56 -3.49 8.11 -6.92
C VAL A 56 -2.12 8.46 -6.33
N GLU A 57 -1.37 9.37 -6.93
CA GLU A 57 -0.08 9.84 -6.39
C GLU A 57 -0.24 10.42 -4.98
N ARG A 58 -1.25 11.29 -4.76
CA ARG A 58 -1.54 11.84 -3.43
C ARG A 58 -1.96 10.78 -2.41
N MET A 59 -2.71 9.75 -2.84
CA MET A 59 -3.06 8.62 -1.98
C MET A 59 -1.82 7.82 -1.57
N PHE A 60 -0.88 7.58 -2.49
CA PHE A 60 0.38 6.91 -2.17
C PHE A 60 1.23 7.72 -1.20
N GLU A 61 1.36 9.02 -1.41
CA GLU A 61 2.08 9.91 -0.48
C GLU A 61 1.48 9.83 0.93
N TYR A 62 0.15 9.88 1.04
CA TYR A 62 -0.54 9.70 2.31
C TYR A 62 -0.23 8.33 2.95
N LEU A 63 -0.35 7.24 2.19
CA LEU A 63 -0.13 5.89 2.71
C LEU A 63 1.32 5.65 3.13
N ILE A 64 2.29 6.18 2.39
CA ILE A 64 3.72 6.11 2.75
C ILE A 64 3.94 6.83 4.08
N LYS A 65 3.42 8.05 4.22
CA LYS A 65 3.51 8.81 5.47
C LYS A 65 2.87 8.05 6.64
N LYS A 66 1.66 7.52 6.46
CA LYS A 66 0.97 6.75 7.51
C LYS A 66 1.69 5.46 7.86
N ARG A 67 2.31 4.78 6.89
CA ARG A 67 3.15 3.61 7.13
C ARG A 67 4.37 3.94 7.98
N ASP A 68 5.00 5.09 7.77
CA ASP A 68 6.17 5.49 8.54
C ASP A 68 5.81 5.94 9.96
N GLU A 69 4.62 6.51 10.14
CA GLU A 69 4.08 6.92 11.45
C GLU A 69 3.41 5.76 12.23
N ASP A 70 3.18 4.59 11.62
CA ASP A 70 2.39 3.51 12.23
C ASP A 70 3.13 2.77 13.38
N PRO A 71 2.66 2.89 14.64
CA PRO A 71 3.25 2.15 15.76
C PRO A 71 3.07 0.62 15.64
N TYR A 72 2.11 0.17 14.82
CA TYR A 72 1.75 -1.23 14.62
C TYR A 72 2.29 -1.83 13.30
N ARG A 73 3.23 -1.14 12.62
CA ARG A 73 3.87 -1.63 11.39
C ARG A 73 4.52 -3.00 11.56
N SER A 74 5.14 -3.24 12.73
CA SER A 74 5.78 -4.51 13.09
C SER A 74 4.79 -5.54 13.62
N ILE A 75 4.92 -6.79 13.19
CA ILE A 75 4.10 -7.91 13.68
C ILE A 75 4.24 -8.13 15.20
N VAL A 76 5.39 -7.79 15.77
CA VAL A 76 5.64 -7.90 17.22
C VAL A 76 4.76 -6.93 17.98
N GLN A 77 4.67 -5.66 17.53
CA GLN A 77 3.83 -4.66 18.18
C GLN A 77 2.35 -5.02 18.10
N ARG A 78 1.93 -5.59 16.96
CA ARG A 78 0.56 -6.13 16.79
C ARG A 78 0.27 -7.27 17.76
N SER A 79 1.22 -8.18 17.92
CA SER A 79 1.09 -9.32 18.84
C SER A 79 0.97 -8.88 20.30
N ILE A 80 1.77 -7.88 20.72
CA ILE A 80 1.69 -7.30 22.06
C ILE A 80 0.33 -6.62 22.29
N PHE A 81 -0.17 -5.87 21.31
CA PHE A 81 -1.49 -5.23 21.40
C PHE A 81 -2.60 -6.26 21.58
N GLN A 82 -2.62 -7.32 20.77
CA GLN A 82 -3.65 -8.36 20.88
C GLN A 82 -3.53 -9.15 22.20
N ALA A 83 -2.32 -9.42 22.67
CA ALA A 83 -2.11 -10.08 23.96
C ALA A 83 -2.58 -9.23 25.16
N THR A 84 -2.52 -7.90 25.04
CA THR A 84 -2.93 -6.97 26.11
C THR A 84 -4.42 -6.63 26.08
N TRP A 85 -5.02 -6.55 24.90
CA TRP A 85 -6.40 -6.06 24.73
C TRP A 85 -7.42 -7.11 24.27
N GLY A 86 -6.97 -8.32 23.91
CA GLY A 86 -7.81 -9.39 23.36
C GLY A 86 -7.48 -9.71 21.91
N SER A 87 -7.47 -11.01 21.56
CA SER A 87 -7.13 -11.49 20.21
C SER A 87 -8.20 -11.17 19.16
N ASP A 88 -9.42 -10.88 19.59
CA ASP A 88 -10.57 -10.50 18.79
C ASP A 88 -10.59 -9.01 18.42
N ARG A 89 -9.72 -8.19 19.03
CA ARG A 89 -9.69 -6.75 18.74
C ARG A 89 -8.94 -6.43 17.47
N GLU A 90 -9.57 -5.59 16.67
CA GLU A 90 -8.95 -4.97 15.50
C GLU A 90 -7.88 -3.97 15.92
N ILE A 91 -6.81 -3.93 15.13
CA ILE A 91 -5.67 -3.04 15.38
C ILE A 91 -6.03 -1.64 14.90
N PRO A 92 -5.76 -0.59 15.69
CA PRO A 92 -6.10 0.78 15.33
C PRO A 92 -5.64 1.13 13.90
N THR A 93 -6.52 1.81 13.17
CA THR A 93 -6.27 2.29 11.81
C THR A 93 -6.31 3.82 11.77
N PHE A 94 -5.82 4.40 10.69
CA PHE A 94 -5.77 5.85 10.50
C PHE A 94 -7.16 6.41 10.15
N GLU A 95 -7.39 7.66 10.52
CA GLU A 95 -8.56 8.42 10.07
C GLU A 95 -8.43 8.80 8.59
N LEU A 96 -9.56 8.77 7.88
CA LEU A 96 -9.68 9.14 6.47
C LEU A 96 -9.80 10.66 6.29
#